data_AF-R6VU23-F1
#
_entry.id   AF-R6VU23-F1
#
_cell.length_a   1.000
_cell.length_b   1.000
_cell.length_c   1.000
_cell.angle_alpha   90.00
_cell.angle_beta   90.00
_cell.angle_gamma   90.00
#
_symmetry.space_group_name_H-M   'P 1'
#
loop_
_entity.id
_entity.type
_entity.pdbx_description
1 polymer ?
#
loop_
_entity_poly.entity_id
_entity_poly.type
_entity_poly.pdbx_seq_one_letter_code
_entity_poly.pdbx_strand_id
1 'polypeptide(L)'
;MRTVMTKPEYLLPIRISGYYTGALMINALSSAGIYPFAAADRPVGISALKAVTPSDGVFTGKDMIFRSVSDAVDAFNKKSEEIIRSVLERNEVVLNGPLELVCVNIYDARFYKGYITSRDFLLYRDEAGEKTIYGNYVIKLSDDKTISCVYRWDESLTPQYCPVKRTGPKKTDN
;
A
#
# COMPACT_ATOMS: atom_id res chain seq x y z
N MET A 1 8.68 16.68 -8.90
CA MET A 1 7.38 15.98 -8.80
C MET A 1 7.32 14.72 -9.66
N ARG A 2 7.48 14.79 -10.99
CA ARG A 2 7.46 13.61 -11.89
C ARG A 2 8.34 12.44 -11.43
N THR A 3 9.60 12.69 -11.05
CA THR A 3 10.56 11.64 -10.65
C THR A 3 10.20 10.91 -9.35
N VAL A 4 9.48 11.58 -8.43
CA VAL A 4 8.99 10.98 -7.18
C VAL A 4 7.76 10.10 -7.46
N MET A 5 6.99 10.43 -8.50
CA MET A 5 5.82 9.64 -8.92
C MET A 5 6.19 8.42 -9.78
N THR A 6 7.41 8.37 -10.32
CA THR A 6 7.89 7.28 -11.20
C THR A 6 8.76 6.25 -10.48
N LYS A 7 8.99 6.41 -9.17
CA LYS A 7 9.80 5.52 -8.36
C LYS A 7 8.89 4.80 -7.36
N PRO A 8 8.51 3.54 -7.61
CA PRO A 8 7.58 2.77 -6.77
C PRO A 8 7.96 2.75 -5.28
N GLU A 9 9.25 2.88 -4.97
CA GLU A 9 9.82 2.93 -3.63
C GLU A 9 9.51 4.22 -2.82
N TYR A 10 9.01 5.28 -3.46
CA TYR A 10 8.69 6.57 -2.80
C TYR A 10 7.20 6.80 -2.54
N LEU A 11 6.37 5.77 -2.78
CA LEU A 11 4.92 5.82 -2.61
C LEU A 11 4.53 4.81 -1.54
N LEU A 12 3.61 5.17 -0.64
CA LEU A 12 3.07 4.23 0.36
C LEU A 12 2.51 2.99 -0.36
N PRO A 13 3.12 1.81 -0.26
CA PRO A 13 2.86 0.73 -1.21
C PRO A 13 1.56 0.02 -0.87
N ILE A 14 0.79 -0.26 -1.93
CA ILE A 14 -0.45 -1.07 -2.06
C ILE A 14 -1.74 -0.29 -2.28
N ARG A 15 -1.91 0.89 -1.71
CA ARG A 15 -3.02 1.76 -2.13
C ARG A 15 -2.72 2.51 -3.43
N ILE A 16 -1.58 2.21 -4.07
CA ILE A 16 -1.09 2.78 -5.32
C ILE A 16 -2.07 2.55 -6.48
N SER A 17 -2.55 1.33 -6.70
CA SER A 17 -3.57 1.07 -7.73
C SER A 17 -4.87 1.81 -7.41
N GLY A 18 -5.33 1.76 -6.15
CA GLY A 18 -6.55 2.45 -5.72
C GLY A 18 -6.51 3.97 -5.92
N TYR A 19 -5.42 4.62 -5.53
CA TYR A 19 -5.26 6.07 -5.67
C TYR A 19 -4.98 6.50 -7.11
N TYR A 20 -4.16 5.76 -7.88
CA TYR A 20 -3.91 6.10 -9.28
C TYR A 20 -5.10 5.78 -10.19
N THR A 21 -5.78 4.65 -10.00
CA THR A 21 -7.04 4.37 -10.70
C THR A 21 -8.10 5.39 -10.32
N GLY A 22 -8.22 5.75 -9.04
CA GLY A 22 -9.13 6.81 -8.59
C GLY A 22 -8.81 8.18 -9.20
N ALA A 23 -7.55 8.61 -9.17
CA ALA A 23 -7.12 9.90 -9.72
C ALA A 23 -7.20 9.94 -11.25
N LEU A 24 -6.83 8.85 -11.95
CA LEU A 24 -6.98 8.71 -13.40
C LEU A 24 -8.45 8.72 -13.79
N MET A 25 -9.32 8.03 -13.04
CA MET A 25 -10.76 8.04 -13.27
C MET A 25 -11.33 9.45 -13.11
N ILE A 26 -10.96 10.17 -12.04
CA ILE A 26 -11.37 11.57 -11.84
C ILE A 26 -10.85 12.47 -12.96
N ASN A 27 -9.60 12.33 -13.38
CA ASN A 27 -9.00 13.13 -14.45
C ASN A 27 -9.66 12.84 -15.82
N ALA A 28 -9.92 11.57 -16.13
CA ALA A 28 -10.62 11.16 -17.35
C ALA A 28 -12.06 11.71 -17.37
N LEU A 29 -12.78 11.62 -16.24
CA LEU A 29 -14.12 12.20 -16.07
C LEU A 29 -14.09 13.72 -16.25
N SER A 30 -13.10 14.42 -15.69
CA SER A 30 -12.94 15.86 -15.86
C SER A 30 -12.57 16.27 -17.30
N SER A 31 -11.77 15.46 -17.99
CA SER A 31 -11.26 15.76 -19.34
C SER A 31 -12.25 15.42 -20.44
N ALA A 32 -13.21 14.54 -20.17
CA ALA A 32 -14.25 14.15 -21.13
C ALA A 32 -15.21 15.30 -21.48
N GLY A 33 -15.22 16.41 -20.72
CA GLY A 33 -15.88 17.68 -21.08
C GLY A 33 -17.42 17.67 -21.14
N ILE A 34 -18.06 16.52 -21.35
CA ILE A 34 -19.50 16.34 -21.48
C ILE A 34 -19.87 14.98 -20.89
N TYR A 35 -20.37 14.95 -19.66
CA TYR A 35 -21.04 13.76 -19.10
C TYR A 35 -22.50 14.12 -18.78
N PRO A 36 -23.49 13.46 -19.41
CA PRO A 36 -24.90 13.72 -19.20
C PRO A 36 -25.37 12.94 -17.96
N PHE A 37 -25.03 13.44 -16.78
CA PHE A 37 -25.69 13.00 -15.56
C PHE A 37 -26.32 14.24 -14.92
N ALA A 38 -27.65 14.19 -14.71
CA ALA A 38 -28.39 15.24 -14.04
C ALA A 38 -27.77 15.51 -12.66
N ALA A 39 -28.06 16.66 -12.04
CA ALA A 39 -27.43 17.03 -10.77
C ALA A 39 -27.65 16.00 -9.63
N ALA A 40 -28.68 15.15 -9.74
CA ALA A 40 -28.96 14.02 -8.85
C ALA A 40 -28.10 12.76 -9.12
N ASP A 41 -27.49 12.65 -10.30
CA ASP A 41 -26.79 11.45 -10.80
C ASP A 41 -25.26 11.65 -10.92
N ARG A 42 -24.72 12.78 -10.46
CA ARG A 42 -23.27 13.00 -10.46
C ARG A 42 -22.60 12.03 -9.49
N PRO A 43 -21.45 11.42 -9.86
CA PRO A 43 -20.60 10.78 -8.87
C PRO A 43 -20.29 11.79 -7.76
N VAL A 44 -20.64 11.45 -6.52
CA VAL A 44 -20.52 12.32 -5.34
C VAL A 44 -19.14 13.00 -5.25
N GLY A 45 -18.09 12.29 -5.68
CA GLY A 45 -16.73 12.82 -5.74
C GLY A 45 -16.59 14.09 -6.60
N ILE A 46 -17.24 14.18 -7.76
CA ILE A 46 -17.17 15.37 -8.61
C ILE A 46 -17.92 16.54 -7.98
N SER A 47 -19.08 16.29 -7.39
CA SER A 47 -19.85 17.32 -6.69
C SER A 47 -19.13 17.86 -5.46
N ALA A 48 -18.46 17.00 -4.69
CA ALA A 48 -17.65 17.38 -3.55
C ALA A 48 -16.43 18.25 -3.93
N LEU A 49 -15.87 18.04 -5.13
CA LEU A 49 -14.69 18.75 -5.61
C LEU A 49 -14.99 20.09 -6.29
N LYS A 50 -16.25 20.39 -6.66
CA LYS A 50 -16.61 21.64 -7.35
C LYS A 50 -16.29 22.92 -6.58
N ALA A 51 -16.31 22.86 -5.25
CA ALA A 51 -15.98 23.99 -4.38
C ALA A 51 -14.52 23.94 -3.88
N VAL A 52 -13.75 22.92 -4.27
CA VAL A 52 -12.37 22.74 -3.85
C VAL A 52 -11.47 23.40 -4.89
N THR A 53 -10.93 24.56 -4.56
CA THR A 53 -9.87 25.19 -5.35
C THR A 53 -8.63 24.29 -5.30
N PRO A 54 -8.04 23.90 -6.44
CA PRO A 54 -6.76 23.19 -6.44
C PRO A 54 -5.71 23.99 -5.66
N SER A 55 -5.00 23.34 -4.74
CA SER A 55 -3.92 24.01 -4.02
C SER A 55 -2.83 24.42 -5.00
N ASP A 56 -2.36 25.66 -4.88
CA ASP A 56 -1.15 26.18 -5.54
C ASP A 56 0.14 25.58 -4.94
N GLY A 57 0.01 24.68 -3.96
CA GLY A 57 1.12 24.09 -3.22
C GLY A 57 1.70 25.01 -2.15
N VAL A 58 1.06 26.15 -1.86
CA VAL A 58 1.44 27.11 -0.81
C VAL A 58 0.33 27.16 0.23
N PHE A 59 0.53 26.45 1.35
CA PHE A 59 -0.44 26.41 2.44
C PHE A 59 0.25 26.50 3.79
N THR A 60 -0.42 27.08 4.78
CA THR A 60 0.11 27.22 6.14
C THR A 60 0.43 25.84 6.73
N GLY A 61 1.61 25.71 7.33
CA GLY A 61 2.05 24.43 7.91
C GLY A 61 2.61 23.42 6.91
N LYS A 62 2.82 23.82 5.64
CA LYS A 62 3.46 23.00 4.60
C LYS A 62 4.70 22.27 5.10
N ASP A 63 5.71 22.99 5.58
CA ASP A 63 6.99 22.36 5.96
C ASP A 63 6.85 21.35 7.10
N MET A 64 5.90 21.55 8.00
CA MET A 64 5.59 20.62 9.08
C MET A 64 4.89 19.38 8.53
N ILE A 65 3.90 19.55 7.65
CA ILE A 65 3.22 18.44 6.98
C ILE A 65 4.20 17.62 6.13
N PHE A 66 5.07 18.27 5.36
CA PHE A 66 6.12 17.61 4.58
C PHE A 66 7.09 16.83 5.45
N ARG A 67 7.50 17.39 6.60
CA ARG A 67 8.30 16.67 7.60
C ARG A 67 7.57 15.45 8.15
N SER A 68 6.32 15.60 8.61
CA SER A 68 5.54 14.48 9.13
C SER A 68 5.32 13.37 8.10
N VAL A 69 5.13 13.73 6.82
CA VAL A 69 5.04 12.75 5.74
C VAL A 69 6.38 12.04 5.54
N SER A 70 7.50 12.77 5.54
CA SER A 70 8.85 12.19 5.44
C SER A 70 9.11 11.22 6.58
N ASP A 71 8.86 11.63 7.83
CA ASP A 71 9.06 10.81 9.02
C ASP A 71 8.21 9.52 8.96
N ALA A 72 6.98 9.63 8.46
CA ALA A 72 6.10 8.47 8.29
C ALA A 72 6.61 7.50 7.23
N VAL A 73 7.15 8.00 6.11
CA VAL A 73 7.77 7.18 5.05
C VAL A 73 9.04 6.50 5.56
N ASP A 74 9.88 7.22 6.30
CA ASP A 74 11.10 6.67 6.87
C ASP A 74 10.79 5.58 7.91
N ALA A 75 9.81 5.83 8.78
CA ALA A 75 9.32 4.82 9.73
C ALA A 75 8.74 3.58 9.02
N PHE A 76 8.00 3.79 7.92
CA PHE A 76 7.48 2.69 7.12
C PHE A 76 8.61 1.85 6.51
N ASN A 77 9.60 2.50 5.89
CA ASN A 77 10.74 1.85 5.24
C ASN A 77 11.61 1.09 6.25
N LYS A 78 11.92 1.72 7.39
CA LYS A 78 12.67 1.09 8.47
C LYS A 78 11.97 -0.18 8.98
N LYS A 79 10.65 -0.11 9.20
CA LYS A 79 9.89 -1.29 9.64
C LYS A 79 9.87 -2.39 8.58
N SER A 80 9.74 -2.04 7.30
CA SER A 80 9.78 -3.01 6.20
C SER A 80 11.16 -3.70 6.13
N GLU A 81 12.24 -2.96 6.26
CA GLU A 81 13.61 -3.49 6.31
C GLU A 81 13.82 -4.42 7.51
N GLU A 82 13.35 -4.03 8.71
CA GLU A 82 13.42 -4.87 9.91
C GLU A 82 12.71 -6.21 9.73
N ILE A 83 11.49 -6.21 9.16
CA ILE A 83 10.73 -7.43 8.88
C ILE A 83 11.52 -8.33 7.92
N ILE A 84 11.94 -7.78 6.77
CA ILE A 84 12.66 -8.54 5.74
C ILE A 84 13.95 -9.12 6.32
N ARG A 85 14.76 -8.30 7.01
CA ARG A 85 16.02 -8.76 7.62
C ARG A 85 15.77 -9.90 8.61
N SER A 86 14.79 -9.76 9.50
CA SER A 86 14.49 -10.79 10.51
C SER A 86 14.11 -12.14 9.90
N VAL A 87 13.46 -12.13 8.74
CA VAL A 87 13.03 -13.34 8.04
C VAL A 87 14.19 -13.94 7.22
N LEU A 88 15.02 -13.10 6.60
CA LEU A 88 16.22 -13.55 5.87
C LEU A 88 17.26 -14.17 6.82
N GLU A 89 17.40 -13.66 8.04
CA GLU A 89 18.28 -14.23 9.08
C GLU A 89 17.86 -15.65 9.49
N ARG A 90 16.55 -15.93 9.51
CA ARG A 90 16.01 -17.27 9.78
C ARG A 90 16.10 -18.19 8.59
N ASN A 91 15.94 -17.63 7.39
CA ASN A 91 16.01 -18.34 6.12
C ASN A 91 15.05 -19.55 6.03
N GLU A 92 13.87 -19.43 6.64
CA GLU A 92 12.82 -20.46 6.58
C GLU A 92 12.07 -20.36 5.24
N VAL A 93 12.65 -20.97 4.21
CA VAL A 93 12.06 -21.00 2.86
C VAL A 93 10.87 -21.96 2.81
N VAL A 94 9.73 -21.48 2.31
CA VAL A 94 8.51 -22.27 2.12
C VAL A 94 8.21 -22.60 0.66
N LEU A 95 8.65 -21.76 -0.27
CA LEU A 95 8.50 -21.97 -1.72
C LEU A 95 9.69 -21.39 -2.46
N ASN A 96 10.04 -22.01 -3.58
CA ASN A 96 11.01 -21.50 -4.53
C ASN A 96 10.36 -21.24 -5.88
N GLY A 97 10.85 -20.19 -6.54
CA GLY A 97 10.47 -19.77 -7.87
C GLY A 97 11.08 -20.62 -8.99
N PRO A 98 10.75 -20.29 -10.25
CA PRO A 98 9.88 -19.19 -10.66
C PRO A 98 8.39 -19.50 -10.44
N LEU A 99 7.64 -18.58 -9.82
CA LEU A 99 6.18 -18.65 -9.68
C LEU A 99 5.58 -17.29 -10.05
N GLU A 100 4.38 -17.27 -10.64
CA GLU A 100 3.69 -16.00 -10.89
C GLU A 100 3.00 -15.52 -9.60
N LEU A 101 3.26 -14.27 -9.22
CA LEU A 101 2.54 -13.58 -8.15
C LEU A 101 1.14 -13.21 -8.62
N VAL A 102 0.11 -13.79 -7.99
CA VAL A 102 -1.28 -13.51 -8.31
C VAL A 102 -1.90 -12.54 -7.30
N CYS A 103 -1.80 -12.81 -6.01
CA CYS A 103 -2.38 -11.96 -4.98
C CYS A 103 -1.68 -12.09 -3.61
N VAL A 104 -1.66 -10.98 -2.88
CA VAL A 104 -1.23 -10.86 -1.48
C VAL A 104 -2.34 -10.20 -0.68
N ASN A 105 -2.28 -10.26 0.64
CA ASN A 105 -3.16 -9.45 1.48
C ASN A 105 -2.77 -7.96 1.32
N ILE A 106 -3.53 -7.26 0.50
CA ILE A 106 -3.27 -5.87 0.16
C ILE A 106 -3.52 -4.88 1.30
N TYR A 107 -4.19 -5.28 2.38
CA TYR A 107 -4.56 -4.34 3.43
C TYR A 107 -3.36 -3.85 4.26
N ASP A 108 -2.33 -4.68 4.39
CA ASP A 108 -1.18 -4.41 5.25
C ASP A 108 0.17 -4.87 4.69
N ALA A 109 0.19 -5.35 3.45
CA ALA A 109 1.42 -5.73 2.78
C ALA A 109 2.40 -4.53 2.71
N ARG A 110 3.66 -4.84 2.42
CA ARG A 110 4.74 -3.85 2.31
C ARG A 110 5.59 -4.21 1.12
N PHE A 111 6.03 -3.23 0.36
CA PHE A 111 7.02 -3.43 -0.70
C PHE A 111 8.31 -2.70 -0.35
N TYR A 112 9.43 -3.40 -0.35
CA TYR A 112 10.74 -2.80 -0.09
C TYR A 112 11.85 -3.62 -0.77
N LYS A 113 12.64 -2.96 -1.63
CA LYS A 113 13.82 -3.51 -2.31
C LYS A 113 13.60 -4.90 -2.94
N GLY A 114 12.50 -5.08 -3.69
CA GLY A 114 12.19 -6.35 -4.37
C GLY A 114 11.55 -7.42 -3.48
N TYR A 115 11.16 -7.08 -2.26
CA TYR A 115 10.42 -7.96 -1.37
C TYR A 115 9.00 -7.43 -1.13
N ILE A 116 8.02 -8.33 -1.09
CA ILE A 116 6.64 -8.07 -0.66
C ILE A 116 6.37 -8.83 0.63
N THR A 117 5.76 -8.19 1.63
CA THR A 117 5.19 -8.93 2.77
C THR A 117 3.73 -9.26 2.47
N SER A 118 3.22 -10.39 2.95
CA SER A 118 1.80 -10.71 2.92
C SER A 118 1.40 -11.38 4.22
N ARG A 119 0.35 -10.89 4.88
CA ARG A 119 -0.25 -11.57 6.02
C ARG A 119 -1.41 -12.46 5.60
N ASP A 120 -1.71 -13.46 6.41
CA ASP A 120 -2.82 -14.41 6.28
C ASP A 120 -2.77 -15.36 5.07
N PHE A 121 -2.34 -14.91 3.89
CA PHE A 121 -2.21 -15.75 2.70
C PHE A 121 -1.25 -15.24 1.64
N LEU A 122 -0.90 -16.12 0.69
CA LEU A 122 -0.31 -15.80 -0.61
C LEU A 122 -1.03 -16.64 -1.67
N LEU A 123 -1.49 -16.00 -2.75
CA LEU A 123 -1.97 -16.66 -3.96
C LEU A 123 -0.91 -16.52 -5.06
N TYR A 124 -0.48 -17.66 -5.59
CA TYR A 124 0.49 -17.74 -6.68
C TYR A 124 0.00 -18.71 -7.75
N ARG A 125 0.64 -18.69 -8.93
CA ARG A 125 0.37 -19.63 -10.01
C ARG A 125 1.66 -20.34 -10.44
N ASP A 126 1.55 -21.65 -10.60
CA ASP A 126 2.57 -22.52 -11.20
C ASP A 126 1.98 -23.28 -12.39
N GLU A 127 2.74 -24.23 -12.96
CA GLU A 127 2.31 -25.03 -14.11
C GLU A 127 1.02 -25.84 -13.85
N ALA A 128 0.74 -26.18 -12.58
CA ALA A 128 -0.47 -26.90 -12.20
C ALA A 128 -1.69 -25.98 -11.96
N GLY A 129 -1.49 -24.66 -12.02
CA GLY A 129 -2.52 -23.65 -11.85
C GLY A 129 -2.35 -22.80 -10.58
N GLU A 130 -3.44 -22.19 -10.15
CA GLU A 130 -3.46 -21.28 -9.00
C GLU A 130 -3.47 -22.03 -7.66
N LYS A 131 -2.68 -21.54 -6.72
CA LYS A 131 -2.52 -22.13 -5.38
C LYS A 131 -2.50 -21.05 -4.31
N THR A 132 -3.26 -21.27 -3.25
CA THR A 132 -3.25 -20.43 -2.05
C THR A 132 -2.51 -21.14 -0.93
N ILE A 133 -1.54 -20.46 -0.32
CA ILE A 133 -0.94 -20.89 0.95
C ILE A 133 -1.34 -19.91 2.05
N TYR A 134 -1.66 -20.44 3.23
CA TYR A 134 -2.10 -19.65 4.38
C TYR A 134 -0.98 -19.44 5.39
N GLY A 135 -0.89 -18.21 5.87
CA GLY A 135 0.11 -17.74 6.82
C GLY A 135 0.72 -16.40 6.39
N ASN A 136 1.73 -15.99 7.13
CA ASN A 136 2.43 -14.75 6.89
C ASN A 136 3.75 -15.03 6.17
N TYR A 137 4.08 -14.19 5.18
CA TYR A 137 5.18 -14.43 4.26
C TYR A 137 5.95 -13.16 3.93
N VAL A 138 7.25 -13.33 3.69
CA VAL A 138 8.08 -12.39 2.94
C VAL A 138 8.41 -13.03 1.60
N ILE A 139 8.11 -12.34 0.51
CA ILE A 139 8.11 -12.83 -0.85
C ILE A 139 9.19 -12.06 -1.61
N LYS A 140 10.23 -12.75 -2.05
CA LYS A 140 11.29 -12.16 -2.88
C LYS A 140 10.90 -12.26 -4.34
N LEU A 141 10.93 -11.14 -5.05
CA LEU A 141 10.65 -11.07 -6.47
C LEU A 141 11.92 -11.03 -7.32
N SER A 142 11.90 -11.68 -8.48
CA SER A 142 12.90 -11.50 -9.54
C SER A 142 12.61 -10.27 -10.40
N ASP A 143 11.32 -9.97 -10.59
CA ASP A 143 10.78 -8.85 -11.37
C ASP A 143 9.39 -8.48 -10.82
N ASP A 144 8.64 -7.60 -11.50
CA ASP A 144 7.36 -7.09 -11.01
C ASP A 144 6.27 -8.16 -10.78
N LYS A 145 6.41 -9.38 -11.32
CA LYS A 145 5.40 -10.44 -11.26
C LYS A 145 5.94 -11.82 -10.89
N THR A 146 7.26 -12.02 -10.94
CA THR A 146 7.88 -13.33 -10.72
C THR A 146 8.39 -13.46 -9.29
N ILE A 147 7.84 -14.41 -8.55
CA ILE A 147 8.36 -14.85 -7.26
C ILE A 147 9.60 -15.71 -7.49
N SER A 148 10.70 -15.35 -6.83
CA SER A 148 11.94 -16.13 -6.77
C SER A 148 12.02 -17.03 -5.56
N CYS A 149 11.51 -16.57 -4.41
CA CYS A 149 11.57 -17.29 -3.15
C CYS A 149 10.52 -16.73 -2.19
N VAL A 150 9.96 -17.59 -1.33
CA VAL A 150 9.02 -17.20 -0.28
C VAL A 150 9.54 -17.72 1.04
N TYR A 151 9.55 -16.84 2.04
CA TYR A 151 9.99 -17.12 3.39
C TYR A 151 8.82 -17.04 4.37
N ARG A 152 8.83 -17.90 5.39
CA ARG A 152 7.88 -17.82 6.51
C ARG A 152 8.16 -16.57 7.34
N TRP A 153 7.11 -15.84 7.69
CA TRP A 153 7.17 -14.70 8.62
C TRP A 153 6.39 -15.05 9.88
N ASP A 154 7.04 -15.13 11.04
CA ASP A 154 6.38 -15.29 12.33
C ASP A 154 6.36 -13.96 13.09
N GLU A 155 5.17 -13.46 13.42
CA GLU A 155 4.97 -12.18 14.09
C GLU A 155 5.19 -12.22 15.60
N SER A 156 5.21 -13.41 16.20
CA SER A 156 5.45 -13.55 17.64
C SER A 156 6.83 -13.02 18.08
N LEU A 157 7.68 -12.68 17.11
CA LEU A 157 9.09 -12.34 17.28
C LEU A 157 9.46 -10.96 16.71
N THR A 158 8.52 -10.26 16.08
CA THR A 158 8.68 -8.83 15.74
C THR A 158 8.26 -7.99 16.96
N PRO A 159 9.04 -6.98 17.40
CA PRO A 159 8.65 -6.14 18.52
C PRO A 159 7.26 -5.56 18.24
N GLN A 160 6.31 -5.87 19.14
CA GLN A 160 4.92 -5.50 19.00
C GLN A 160 4.83 -3.98 18.83
N TYR A 161 4.34 -3.55 17.67
CA TYR A 161 3.85 -2.21 17.51
C TYR A 161 2.57 -2.11 18.33
N CYS A 162 2.62 -1.42 19.47
CA CYS A 162 1.45 -1.12 20.28
C CYS A 162 0.41 -0.42 19.39
N PRO A 163 -0.77 -1.02 19.15
CA PRO A 163 -1.84 -0.28 18.50
C PRO A 163 -2.19 0.90 19.42
N VAL A 164 -2.16 2.12 18.87
CA VAL A 164 -2.72 3.29 19.54
C VAL A 164 -4.15 2.92 19.89
N LYS A 165 -4.44 2.74 21.18
CA LYS A 165 -5.81 2.55 21.67
C LYS A 165 -6.61 3.71 21.12
N ARG A 166 -7.55 3.43 20.21
CA ARG A 166 -8.58 4.40 19.83
C ARG A 166 -9.39 4.66 21.09
N THR A 167 -9.03 5.69 21.84
CA THR A 167 -9.91 6.26 22.85
C THR A 167 -11.06 6.88 22.07
N GLY A 168 -12.20 6.20 22.06
CA GLY A 168 -13.46 6.80 21.63
C GLY A 168 -13.72 8.09 22.42
N PRO A 169 -14.54 9.00 21.88
CA PRO A 169 -14.87 10.24 22.58
C PRO A 169 -15.42 9.90 23.96
N LYS A 170 -14.83 10.50 25.00
CA LYS A 170 -15.38 10.44 26.36
C LYS A 170 -16.82 10.95 26.29
N LYS A 171 -17.79 10.13 26.68
CA LYS A 171 -19.12 10.62 27.02
C LYS A 171 -18.94 11.69 28.10
N THR A 172 -19.31 12.92 27.77
CA THR A 172 -19.60 13.94 28.76
C THR A 172 -20.93 13.56 29.40
N ASP A 173 -20.88 13.09 30.65
CA ASP A 173 -22.07 13.02 31.48
C ASP A 173 -22.29 14.41 32.09
N ASN A 174 -23.46 14.98 31.75
CA ASN A 174 -24.14 16.20 32.24
C ASN A 174 -23.41 17.54 32.16
#